data_AF-A0A8H4R4S0-F1
#
_entry.id   AF-A0A8H4R4S0-F1
#
_cell.length_a   1.000
_cell.length_b   1.000
_cell.length_c   1.000
_cell.angle_alpha   90.00
_cell.angle_beta   90.00
_cell.angle_gamma   90.00
#
_symmetry.space_group_name_H-M   'P 1'
#
loop_
_entity.id
_entity.type
_entity.pdbx_description
1 polymer ?
#
loop_
_entity_poly.entity_id
_entity_poly.type
_entity_poly.pdbx_seq_one_letter_code
_entity_poly.pdbx_strand_id
1 'polypeptide(L)'
;MKQFFAICLIALNAFSLAYASSCTCSGKRTYDDVAAAIKGTKSKYFGNGEGFKFALCPGGPFEEFVLSNSNADRAIFSGGKFCGCVTHEGAQRANGFALCRND
;
A
#
# COMPACT_ATOMS: atom_id res chain seq x y z
N MET A 1 0.60 -39.58 29.02
CA MET A 1 -0.03 -39.60 27.68
C MET A 1 -1.49 -39.23 27.81
N LYS A 2 -1.88 -38.04 27.32
CA LYS A 2 -3.18 -37.72 26.69
C LYS A 2 -3.20 -36.21 26.43
N GLN A 3 -3.07 -35.87 25.15
CA GLN A 3 -3.17 -34.53 24.59
C GLN A 3 -4.62 -34.05 24.71
N PHE A 4 -4.82 -32.78 25.09
CA PHE A 4 -6.06 -32.05 24.83
C PHE A 4 -5.74 -30.93 23.84
N PHE A 5 -6.24 -31.13 22.62
CA PHE A 5 -6.33 -30.15 21.54
C PHE A 5 -7.52 -29.21 21.78
N ALA A 6 -7.47 -28.03 21.14
CA ALA A 6 -8.48 -26.96 21.09
C ALA A 6 -8.54 -26.11 22.37
N ILE A 7 -8.41 -24.78 22.32
CA ILE A 7 -9.06 -23.84 21.41
C ILE A 7 -8.08 -22.69 21.11
N CYS A 8 -7.56 -22.64 19.88
CA CYS A 8 -6.87 -21.47 19.32
C CYS A 8 -7.71 -20.94 18.15
N LEU A 9 -8.93 -20.50 18.44
CA LEU A 9 -9.79 -19.83 17.47
C LEU A 9 -10.53 -18.72 18.21
N ILE A 10 -10.65 -17.56 17.57
CA ILE A 10 -11.30 -16.31 18.01
C ILE A 10 -10.31 -15.24 18.55
N ALA A 11 -9.36 -14.83 17.70
CA ALA A 11 -8.82 -13.45 17.67
C ALA A 11 -8.03 -13.14 16.36
N LEU A 12 -8.34 -13.82 15.25
CA LEU A 12 -7.58 -13.71 13.98
C LEU A 12 -8.42 -13.15 12.82
N ASN A 13 -9.43 -12.32 13.10
CA ASN A 13 -10.39 -11.84 12.09
C ASN A 13 -10.23 -10.37 11.66
N ALA A 14 -9.09 -9.73 11.92
CA ALA A 14 -8.82 -8.39 11.34
C ALA A 14 -7.34 -8.09 11.08
N PHE A 15 -6.40 -8.84 11.65
CA PHE A 15 -4.97 -8.52 11.55
C PHE A 15 -4.23 -9.28 10.44
N SER A 16 -4.81 -10.36 9.90
CA SER A 16 -4.19 -11.17 8.84
C SER A 16 -4.49 -10.71 7.41
N LEU A 17 -5.25 -9.63 7.20
CA LEU A 17 -5.38 -8.97 5.89
C LEU A 17 -4.59 -7.65 5.79
N ALA A 18 -3.85 -7.28 6.84
CA ALA A 18 -2.97 -6.10 6.87
C ALA A 18 -1.51 -6.45 6.49
N TYR A 19 -1.21 -7.72 6.25
CA TYR A 19 0.15 -8.24 6.12
C TYR A 19 0.73 -8.19 4.69
N ALA A 20 0.02 -7.63 3.71
CA ALA A 20 0.47 -7.53 2.32
C ALA A 20 0.42 -6.10 1.76
N SER A 21 0.33 -5.09 2.65
CA SER A 21 0.19 -3.68 2.28
C SER A 21 1.38 -2.83 2.71
N SER A 22 2.59 -3.40 2.68
CA SER A 22 3.84 -2.66 2.79
C SER A 22 4.53 -2.51 1.44
N CYS A 23 5.24 -1.41 1.29
CA CYS A 23 6.15 -1.20 0.20
C CYS A 23 7.43 -0.57 0.73
N THR A 24 8.53 -0.81 0.02
CA THR A 24 9.79 -0.13 0.21
C THR A 24 10.00 0.84 -0.95
N CYS A 25 9.86 2.13 -0.68
CA CYS A 25 10.18 3.22 -1.60
C CYS A 25 11.55 3.77 -1.21
N SER A 26 12.53 3.73 -2.11
CA SER A 26 13.88 4.29 -1.86
C SER A 26 14.54 3.81 -0.56
N GLY A 27 14.34 2.54 -0.20
CA GLY A 27 14.88 1.94 1.02
C GLY A 27 14.09 2.23 2.31
N LYS A 28 12.99 2.99 2.24
CA LYS A 28 12.11 3.28 3.38
C LYS A 28 10.87 2.38 3.36
N ARG A 29 10.65 1.65 4.44
CA ARG A 29 9.43 0.86 4.66
C ARG A 29 8.29 1.76 5.10
N THR A 30 7.11 1.53 4.54
CA THR A 30 5.92 2.39 4.73
C THR A 30 4.79 1.72 5.53
N TYR A 31 5.07 0.59 6.20
CA TYR A 31 4.08 -0.26 6.88
C TYR A 31 3.15 0.52 7.84
N ASP A 32 3.72 1.39 8.67
CA ASP A 32 2.95 2.20 9.64
C ASP A 32 2.21 3.37 8.97
N ASP A 33 2.68 3.82 7.82
CA ASP A 33 2.18 5.01 7.12
C ASP A 33 0.98 4.72 6.24
N VAL A 34 0.80 3.50 5.70
CA VAL A 34 -0.33 3.19 4.82
C VAL A 34 -1.66 3.28 5.57
N ALA A 35 -1.73 2.76 6.80
CA ALA A 35 -2.91 2.87 7.64
C ALA A 35 -3.17 4.32 8.13
N ALA A 36 -2.11 5.08 8.37
CA ALA A 36 -2.20 6.50 8.73
C ALA A 36 -2.63 7.37 7.54
N ALA A 37 -2.16 7.07 6.33
CA ALA A 37 -2.46 7.80 5.11
C ALA A 37 -3.95 7.75 4.77
N ILE A 38 -4.62 6.61 5.02
CA ILE A 38 -6.07 6.49 4.85
C ILE A 38 -6.84 7.35 5.87
N LYS A 39 -6.34 7.47 7.11
CA LYS A 39 -7.04 8.18 8.20
C LYS A 39 -6.81 9.69 8.20
N GLY A 40 -5.64 10.14 7.76
CA GLY A 40 -5.19 11.53 7.92
C GLY A 40 -5.13 12.34 6.62
N THR A 41 -5.12 11.68 5.45
CA THR A 41 -4.79 12.35 4.19
C THR A 41 -5.97 12.32 3.21
N LYS A 42 -6.23 13.46 2.56
CA LYS A 42 -7.17 13.49 1.42
C LYS A 42 -6.58 12.68 0.27
N SER A 43 -7.34 11.72 -0.25
CA SER A 43 -6.98 11.02 -1.48
C SER A 43 -7.02 11.98 -2.67
N LYS A 44 -6.23 11.66 -3.70
CA LYS A 44 -6.36 12.27 -5.02
C LYS A 44 -6.55 11.17 -6.06
N TYR A 45 -7.19 11.51 -7.17
CA TYR A 45 -7.28 10.60 -8.30
C TYR A 45 -5.88 10.31 -8.88
N PHE A 46 -5.55 9.03 -9.03
CA PHE A 46 -4.31 8.59 -9.66
C PHE A 46 -4.59 8.15 -11.09
N GLY A 47 -4.18 8.97 -12.07
CA GLY A 47 -4.44 8.74 -13.48
C GLY A 47 -3.66 7.56 -14.09
N ASN A 48 -2.63 7.05 -13.40
CA ASN A 48 -1.76 5.98 -13.87
C ASN A 48 -1.18 6.24 -15.28
N GLY A 49 -0.72 7.48 -15.54
CA GLY A 49 -0.17 7.88 -16.83
C GLY A 49 1.12 7.14 -17.21
N GLU A 50 1.80 6.57 -16.22
CA GLU A 50 2.96 5.69 -16.36
C GLU A 50 2.60 4.28 -16.83
N GLY A 51 1.32 3.89 -16.79
CA GLY A 51 0.85 2.57 -17.24
C GLY A 51 1.26 1.43 -16.31
N PHE A 52 1.36 1.68 -15.00
CA PHE A 52 1.70 0.65 -14.03
C PHE A 52 0.62 -0.43 -13.94
N LYS A 53 1.08 -1.67 -13.73
CA LYS A 53 0.23 -2.81 -13.43
C LYS A 53 0.39 -3.16 -11.95
N PHE A 54 -0.62 -2.83 -11.16
CA PHE A 54 -0.66 -3.19 -9.75
C PHE A 54 -1.14 -4.63 -9.63
N ALA A 55 -0.28 -5.55 -9.19
CA ALA A 55 -0.60 -6.98 -9.09
C ALA A 55 -1.83 -7.24 -8.20
N LEU A 56 -2.05 -6.39 -7.19
CA LEU A 56 -3.15 -6.51 -6.24
C LEU A 56 -4.46 -5.87 -6.74
N CYS A 57 -4.40 -5.04 -7.78
CA CYS A 57 -5.54 -4.31 -8.33
C CYS A 57 -5.50 -4.34 -9.87
N PRO A 58 -6.21 -5.29 -10.51
CA PRO A 58 -6.17 -5.46 -11.96
C PRO A 58 -6.87 -4.33 -12.74
N GLY A 59 -7.56 -3.41 -12.07
CA GLY A 59 -8.27 -2.30 -12.71
C GLY A 59 -8.53 -1.11 -11.77
N GLY A 60 -8.69 0.06 -12.40
CA GLY A 60 -9.03 1.32 -11.72
C GLY A 60 -10.54 1.50 -11.50
N PRO A 61 -10.97 2.63 -10.94
CA PRO A 61 -10.20 3.86 -10.71
C PRO A 61 -9.19 3.72 -9.56
N PHE A 62 -8.05 4.41 -9.69
CA PHE A 62 -7.01 4.44 -8.66
C PHE A 62 -7.03 5.76 -7.91
N GLU A 63 -6.67 5.67 -6.63
CA GLU A 63 -6.53 6.80 -5.72
C GLU A 63 -5.12 6.78 -5.13
N GLU A 64 -4.48 7.94 -5.04
CA GLU A 64 -3.21 8.11 -4.35
C GLU A 64 -3.40 8.78 -3.00
N PHE A 65 -2.62 8.33 -2.02
CA PHE A 65 -2.52 8.93 -0.70
C PHE A 65 -1.06 9.26 -0.41
N VAL A 66 -0.78 10.49 0.00
CA VAL A 66 0.56 10.89 0.45
C VAL A 66 0.88 10.16 1.74
N LEU A 67 2.05 9.52 1.77
CA LEU A 67 2.56 8.86 2.96
C LEU A 67 3.16 9.90 3.91
N SER A 68 2.82 9.84 5.20
CA SER A 68 3.21 10.84 6.20
C SER A 68 4.72 11.00 6.37
N ASN A 69 5.46 9.92 6.16
CA ASN A 69 6.91 9.90 6.25
C ASN A 69 7.62 10.48 5.00
N SER A 70 6.88 10.80 3.94
CA SER A 70 7.46 11.20 2.66
C SER A 70 6.47 11.97 1.77
N ASN A 71 6.80 13.24 1.50
CA ASN A 71 6.09 14.02 0.48
C ASN A 71 6.33 13.50 -0.95
N ALA A 72 7.26 12.57 -1.15
CA ALA A 72 7.55 11.97 -2.45
C ALA A 72 6.79 10.66 -2.71
N ASP A 73 6.41 9.93 -1.65
CA ASP A 73 5.84 8.58 -1.78
C ASP A 73 4.32 8.61 -1.69
N ARG A 74 3.67 7.70 -2.42
CA ARG A 74 2.23 7.55 -2.46
C ARG A 74 1.86 6.09 -2.29
N ALA A 75 0.85 5.82 -1.47
CA ALA A 75 0.14 4.55 -1.52
C ALA A 75 -1.01 4.65 -2.51
N ILE A 76 -1.17 3.61 -3.32
CA ILE A 76 -2.21 3.51 -4.35
C ILE A 76 -3.29 2.56 -3.88
N PHE A 77 -4.55 2.99 -4.03
CA PHE A 77 -5.74 2.22 -3.69
C PHE A 77 -6.72 2.14 -4.85
N SER A 78 -7.58 1.14 -4.84
CA SER A 78 -8.72 0.98 -5.74
C SER A 78 -9.86 0.34 -4.97
N GLY A 79 -11.03 0.99 -4.94
CA GLY A 79 -12.20 0.50 -4.19
C GLY A 79 -11.93 0.22 -2.71
N GLY A 80 -11.07 1.02 -2.08
CA GLY A 80 -10.67 0.85 -0.68
C GLY A 80 -9.64 -0.26 -0.42
N LYS A 81 -9.10 -0.90 -1.46
CA LYS A 81 -8.04 -1.92 -1.35
C LYS A 81 -6.69 -1.35 -1.74
N PHE A 82 -5.65 -1.70 -0.98
CA PHE A 82 -4.28 -1.32 -1.31
C PHE A 82 -3.80 -2.06 -2.56
N CYS A 83 -3.20 -1.31 -3.48
CA CYS A 83 -2.74 -1.80 -4.79
C CYS A 83 -1.21 -1.87 -4.87
N GLY A 84 -0.51 -0.99 -4.16
CA GLY A 84 0.93 -0.85 -4.19
C GLY A 84 1.36 0.56 -3.83
N CYS A 85 2.63 0.86 -4.03
CA CYS A 85 3.15 2.21 -3.83
C CYS A 85 3.98 2.70 -5.00
N VAL A 86 4.05 4.02 -5.09
CA VAL A 86 4.85 4.73 -6.06
C VAL A 86 5.63 5.86 -5.38
N THR A 87 6.71 6.29 -6.00
CA THR A 87 7.55 7.39 -5.52
C THR A 87 7.94 8.31 -6.67
N HIS A 88 8.15 9.59 -6.38
CA HIS A 88 8.78 10.49 -7.33
C HIS A 88 10.28 10.21 -7.53
N GLU A 89 10.93 9.51 -6.59
CA GLU A 89 12.34 9.19 -6.70
C GLU A 89 12.61 8.15 -7.79
N GLY A 90 13.59 8.40 -8.65
CA GLY A 90 13.88 7.52 -9.78
C GLY A 90 12.86 7.56 -10.91
N ALA A 91 11.89 8.47 -10.87
CA ALA A 91 10.96 8.69 -11.98
C ALA A 91 11.70 9.15 -13.25
N GLN A 92 11.26 8.64 -14.41
CA GLN A 92 11.89 8.96 -15.70
C GLN A 92 11.62 10.40 -16.19
N ARG A 93 10.70 11.12 -15.54
CA ARG A 93 10.22 12.45 -15.94
C ARG A 93 9.92 13.31 -14.71
N ALA A 94 9.99 14.64 -14.87
CA ALA A 94 9.59 15.57 -13.82
C ALA A 94 8.12 15.34 -13.43
N ASN A 95 7.85 15.28 -12.12
CA ASN A 95 6.55 14.93 -11.52
C ASN A 95 6.00 13.54 -11.86
N GLY A 96 6.78 12.71 -12.55
CA GLY A 96 6.40 11.32 -12.80
C GLY A 96 6.59 10.47 -11.55
N PHE A 97 6.14 9.23 -11.65
CA PHE A 97 6.31 8.23 -10.62
C PHE A 97 7.20 7.06 -11.09
N ALA A 98 7.74 6.34 -10.13
CA ALA A 98 8.33 5.02 -10.27
C ALA A 98 7.67 4.05 -9.30
N LEU A 99 7.59 2.77 -9.67
CA LEU A 99 7.06 1.72 -8.79
C LEU A 99 8.03 1.47 -7.64
N CYS A 100 7.51 1.49 -6.42
CA CYS A 100 8.25 1.00 -5.26
C CYS A 100 8.29 -0.52 -5.27
N ARG A 101 9.21 -1.10 -4.49
CA ARG A 101 9.21 -2.55 -4.27
C ARG A 101 8.09 -2.89 -3.30
N ASN A 102 7.18 -3.77 -3.68
CA ASN A 102 6.22 -4.33 -2.73
C ASN A 102 6.94 -5.37 -1.86
N ASP A 103 6.76 -5.28 -0.54
CA ASP A 103 7.37 -6.18 0.46
C ASP A 103 6.29 -7.03 1.14
#